data_AF-A0AA35W1E9-F1
#
_entry.id   AF-A0AA35W1E9-F1
#
_cell.length_a   1.000
_cell.length_b   1.000
_cell.length_c   1.000
_cell.angle_alpha   90.00
_cell.angle_beta   90.00
_cell.angle_gamma   90.00
#
_symmetry.space_group_name_H-M   'P 1'
#
loop_
_entity.id
_entity.type
_entity.pdbx_description
1 polymer ?
#
loop_
_entity_poly.entity_id
_entity_poly.type
_entity_poly.pdbx_seq_one_letter_code
_entity_poly.pdbx_strand_id
1 'polypeptide(L)'
;MSLANTWRLDYVVKLAEKLNIHLLMCTESFNYFCTSSSAPCYWDQSYYNVANGGFLTKPSNFFTDGRAKADYKNRLRYLVARYGYSTSVFAWEFFNEVDICDDYNTAVQVEWNEEMSSYLRSLDVCNHLISTSFSNSNGDQTVQGLAALNFTMTHNYGSSDIAAATAQYASKKQMMYKKPSYVAEFGIGDEDNDKAGVSLHNGLWAPLFALGAGTSMSWWWDSWVDPNNLYPIFKPFSVFVSRLPLADYTWNVSDPTVSPAPPYNIRAWGMAGVGQGGQQLIVTWVQDDCFTWANQHSGVKCTSHSRLTLTTSCSGTSSGNYTGHWFNTHTGEDIGNTSVMCTGHLQDQIPTFSQDIAVYYTS
;
A
#
# COMPACT_ATOMS: atom_id res chain seq x y z
N MET A 1 -18.43 -8.37 21.84
CA MET A 1 -18.30 -6.97 21.36
C MET A 1 -19.20 -6.06 22.18
N SER A 2 -18.73 -4.86 22.54
CA SER A 2 -19.53 -3.84 23.23
C SER A 2 -20.47 -3.13 22.26
N LEU A 3 -21.75 -2.99 22.62
CA LEU A 3 -22.76 -2.31 21.78
C LEU A 3 -22.39 -0.85 21.48
N ALA A 4 -21.74 -0.17 22.43
CA ALA A 4 -21.29 1.21 22.24
C ALA A 4 -20.17 1.30 21.18
N ASN A 5 -19.22 0.36 21.19
CA ASN A 5 -18.15 0.32 20.19
C ASN A 5 -18.69 -0.07 18.80
N THR A 6 -19.64 -1.01 18.73
CA THR A 6 -20.29 -1.32 17.44
C THR A 6 -21.08 -0.14 16.90
N TRP A 7 -21.73 0.66 17.74
CA TRP A 7 -22.41 1.89 17.28
C TRP A 7 -21.43 2.90 16.67
N ARG A 8 -20.23 3.07 17.25
CA ARG A 8 -19.19 3.93 16.66
C ARG A 8 -18.75 3.43 15.29
N LEU A 9 -18.58 2.12 15.15
CA LEU A 9 -18.23 1.52 13.87
C LEU A 9 -19.37 1.66 12.84
N ASP A 10 -20.64 1.54 13.25
CA ASP A 10 -21.78 1.82 12.36
C ASP A 10 -21.73 3.25 11.81
N TYR A 11 -21.38 4.22 12.66
CA TYR A 11 -21.23 5.61 12.24
C TYR A 11 -20.10 5.75 11.21
N VAL A 12 -18.95 5.11 11.43
CA VAL A 12 -17.82 5.12 10.48
C VAL A 12 -18.22 4.51 9.15
N VAL A 13 -18.87 3.33 9.14
CA VAL A 13 -19.32 2.68 7.90
C VAL A 13 -20.30 3.57 7.12
N LYS A 14 -21.31 4.13 7.80
CA LYS A 14 -22.29 5.04 7.16
C LYS A 14 -21.64 6.31 6.61
N LEU A 15 -20.63 6.82 7.31
CA LEU A 15 -19.89 7.99 6.85
C LEU A 15 -19.04 7.63 5.62
N ALA A 16 -18.42 6.46 5.62
CA ALA A 16 -17.67 5.95 4.48
C ALA A 16 -18.56 5.78 3.24
N GLU A 17 -19.77 5.23 3.40
CA GLU A 17 -20.78 5.13 2.33
C GLU A 17 -21.14 6.51 1.76
N LYS A 18 -21.41 7.48 2.64
CA LYS A 18 -21.77 8.84 2.23
C LYS A 18 -20.64 9.56 1.49
N LEU A 19 -19.40 9.28 1.87
CA LEU A 19 -18.21 9.95 1.32
C LEU A 19 -17.53 9.15 0.20
N ASN A 20 -18.08 8.00 -0.18
CA ASN A 20 -17.47 7.07 -1.13
C ASN A 20 -16.01 6.71 -0.73
N ILE A 21 -15.81 6.44 0.56
CA ILE A 21 -14.58 5.93 1.13
C ILE A 21 -14.76 4.43 1.33
N HIS A 22 -13.69 3.66 1.08
CA HIS A 22 -13.68 2.23 1.35
C HIS A 22 -12.77 1.89 2.53
N LEU A 23 -13.20 0.91 3.32
CA LEU A 23 -12.64 0.54 4.61
C LEU A 23 -11.98 -0.83 4.52
N LEU A 24 -10.71 -0.87 4.89
CA LEU A 24 -10.05 -2.10 5.27
C LEU A 24 -10.37 -2.39 6.75
N MET A 25 -11.11 -3.45 7.00
CA MET A 25 -11.64 -3.77 8.33
C MET A 25 -10.71 -4.78 9.02
N CYS A 26 -9.78 -4.27 9.83
CA CYS A 26 -8.89 -5.10 10.64
C CYS A 26 -9.61 -5.66 11.88
N THR A 27 -9.61 -6.99 12.04
CA THR A 27 -10.48 -7.68 13.01
C THR A 27 -9.81 -8.03 14.33
N GLU A 28 -8.47 -8.15 14.33
CA GLU A 28 -7.63 -8.41 15.49
C GLU A 28 -6.27 -7.70 15.31
N SER A 29 -5.58 -7.48 16.44
CA SER A 29 -4.20 -6.97 16.44
C SER A 29 -3.34 -7.85 17.32
N PHE A 30 -2.07 -8.01 16.94
CA PHE A 30 -1.05 -8.71 17.73
C PHE A 30 -0.96 -8.20 19.18
N ASN A 31 -1.32 -6.94 19.46
CA ASN A 31 -1.25 -6.36 20.80
C ASN A 31 -2.00 -7.22 21.82
N TYR A 32 -3.11 -7.85 21.45
CA TYR A 32 -3.88 -8.73 22.34
C TYR A 32 -3.36 -10.16 22.42
N PHE A 33 -2.33 -10.50 21.64
CA PHE A 33 -1.77 -11.84 21.48
C PHE A 33 -0.24 -11.87 21.61
N CYS A 34 0.33 -10.88 22.30
CA CYS A 34 1.72 -10.88 22.72
C CYS A 34 1.83 -10.69 24.23
N THR A 35 2.92 -11.17 24.83
CA THR A 35 3.29 -10.86 26.23
C THR A 35 4.49 -9.94 26.33
N SER A 36 5.31 -9.88 25.28
CA SER A 36 6.44 -8.95 25.17
C SER A 36 6.68 -8.61 23.71
N SER A 37 6.71 -7.31 23.39
CA SER A 37 7.10 -6.80 22.08
C SER A 37 7.66 -5.39 22.23
N SER A 38 8.16 -4.78 21.15
CA SER A 38 8.53 -3.36 21.13
C SER A 38 7.32 -2.42 21.28
N ALA A 39 6.12 -2.91 20.94
CA ALA A 39 4.86 -2.21 21.12
C ALA A 39 4.09 -2.74 22.35
N PRO A 40 3.07 -2.01 22.84
CA PRO A 40 2.28 -2.45 23.98
C PRO A 40 1.59 -3.80 23.74
N CYS A 41 1.71 -4.68 24.74
CA CYS A 41 1.00 -5.95 24.79
C CYS A 41 -0.12 -5.88 25.85
N TYR A 42 -1.28 -6.45 25.52
CA TYR A 42 -2.51 -6.41 26.32
C TYR A 42 -3.05 -7.82 26.61
N TRP A 43 -2.21 -8.86 26.53
CA TRP A 43 -2.61 -10.22 26.87
C TRP A 43 -3.09 -10.36 28.32
N ASP A 44 -2.49 -9.59 29.23
CA ASP A 44 -2.90 -9.49 30.63
C ASP A 44 -4.35 -9.00 30.81
N GLN A 45 -4.90 -8.28 29.84
CA GLN A 45 -6.28 -7.78 29.80
C GLN A 45 -7.18 -8.59 28.87
N SER A 46 -6.65 -9.60 28.18
CA SER A 46 -7.40 -10.39 27.20
C SER A 46 -8.47 -11.24 27.90
N TYR A 47 -9.69 -11.27 27.34
CA TYR A 47 -10.78 -12.12 27.82
C TYR A 47 -10.54 -13.61 27.53
N TYR A 48 -9.57 -13.94 26.67
CA TYR A 48 -9.15 -15.31 26.45
C TYR A 48 -8.23 -15.82 27.56
N ASN A 49 -7.52 -14.93 28.26
CA ASN A 49 -6.55 -15.28 29.28
C ASN A 49 -7.24 -15.87 30.52
N VAL A 50 -6.78 -17.04 30.99
CA VAL A 50 -7.29 -17.69 32.21
C VAL A 50 -7.25 -16.79 33.45
N ALA A 51 -6.31 -15.85 33.53
CA ALA A 51 -6.24 -14.87 34.62
C ALA A 51 -7.47 -13.95 34.69
N ASN A 52 -8.17 -13.76 33.56
CA ASN A 52 -9.37 -12.93 33.43
C ASN A 52 -10.66 -13.77 33.34
N GLY A 53 -10.61 -15.04 33.73
CA GLY A 53 -11.74 -15.97 33.60
C GLY A 53 -11.90 -16.58 32.19
N GLY A 54 -10.90 -16.38 31.33
CA GLY A 54 -10.80 -17.06 30.04
C GLY A 54 -10.36 -18.53 30.16
N PHE A 55 -9.89 -19.10 29.06
CA PHE A 55 -9.55 -20.53 28.96
C PHE A 55 -8.22 -20.81 28.27
N LEU A 56 -7.52 -19.77 27.79
CA LEU A 56 -6.20 -19.88 27.18
C LEU A 56 -5.11 -19.53 28.19
N THR A 57 -4.09 -20.37 28.26
CA THR A 57 -2.93 -20.18 29.14
C THR A 57 -1.83 -19.32 28.53
N LYS A 58 -1.81 -19.18 27.20
CA LYS A 58 -0.87 -18.33 26.46
C LYS A 58 -1.49 -17.85 25.14
N PRO A 59 -0.96 -16.75 24.54
CA PRO A 59 -1.55 -16.17 23.34
C PRO A 59 -1.66 -17.11 22.13
N SER A 60 -0.59 -17.86 21.84
CA SER A 60 -0.51 -18.73 20.66
C SER A 60 -1.56 -19.84 20.62
N ASN A 61 -2.16 -20.20 21.77
CA ASN A 61 -3.26 -21.15 21.82
C ASN A 61 -4.51 -20.63 21.07
N PHE A 62 -4.63 -19.31 20.84
CA PHE A 62 -5.74 -18.73 20.08
C PHE A 62 -5.88 -19.35 18.68
N PHE A 63 -4.75 -19.67 18.05
CA PHE A 63 -4.75 -20.19 16.68
C PHE A 63 -5.04 -21.69 16.58
N THR A 64 -4.96 -22.43 17.69
CA THR A 64 -5.09 -23.90 17.69
C THR A 64 -6.26 -24.41 18.53
N ASP A 65 -6.64 -23.71 19.60
CA ASP A 65 -7.73 -24.09 20.48
C ASP A 65 -9.09 -24.04 19.77
N GLY A 66 -9.84 -25.14 19.83
CA GLY A 66 -11.12 -25.26 19.12
C GLY A 66 -12.19 -24.27 19.60
N ARG A 67 -12.20 -23.90 20.88
CA ARG A 67 -13.13 -22.91 21.43
C ARG A 67 -12.73 -21.50 20.97
N ALA A 68 -11.44 -21.16 20.99
CA ALA A 68 -10.96 -19.87 20.50
C ALA A 68 -11.29 -19.66 19.02
N LYS A 69 -11.06 -20.68 18.18
CA LYS A 69 -11.46 -20.67 16.77
C LYS A 69 -12.97 -20.51 16.59
N ALA A 70 -13.79 -21.19 17.39
CA ALA A 70 -15.24 -21.04 17.35
C ALA A 70 -15.70 -19.63 17.77
N ASP A 71 -15.09 -19.05 18.80
CA ASP A 71 -15.38 -17.69 19.27
C ASP A 71 -15.01 -16.64 18.20
N TYR A 72 -13.87 -16.83 17.51
CA TYR A 72 -13.48 -15.96 16.39
C TYR A 72 -14.43 -16.10 15.19
N LYS A 73 -14.84 -17.32 14.83
CA LYS A 73 -15.87 -17.54 13.80
C LYS A 73 -17.19 -16.83 14.16
N ASN A 74 -17.61 -16.89 15.42
CA ASN A 74 -18.80 -16.15 15.87
C ASN A 74 -18.63 -14.62 15.72
N ARG A 75 -17.43 -14.09 15.95
CA ARG A 75 -17.10 -12.68 15.68
C ARG A 75 -17.22 -12.37 14.18
N LEU A 76 -16.61 -13.16 13.31
CA LEU A 76 -16.71 -12.97 11.85
C LEU A 76 -18.17 -12.98 11.39
N ARG A 77 -18.97 -13.94 11.87
CA ARG A 77 -20.42 -14.01 11.60
C ARG A 77 -21.13 -12.71 11.99
N TYR A 78 -20.81 -12.15 13.15
CA TYR A 78 -21.39 -10.89 13.60
C TYR A 78 -20.97 -9.70 12.72
N LEU A 79 -19.68 -9.58 12.41
CA LEU A 79 -19.16 -8.49 11.59
C LEU A 79 -19.75 -8.51 10.18
N VAL A 80 -19.79 -9.68 9.53
CA VAL A 80 -20.41 -9.86 8.21
C VAL A 80 -21.90 -9.55 8.26
N ALA A 81 -22.64 -10.07 9.25
CA ALA A 81 -24.08 -9.81 9.35
C ALA A 81 -24.39 -8.32 9.55
N ARG A 82 -23.48 -7.54 10.14
CA ARG A 82 -23.69 -6.12 10.44
C ARG A 82 -23.16 -5.17 9.36
N TYR A 83 -22.06 -5.53 8.71
CA TYR A 83 -21.32 -4.63 7.81
C TYR A 83 -21.08 -5.21 6.41
N GLY A 84 -21.19 -6.53 6.24
CA GLY A 84 -20.92 -7.21 4.97
C GLY A 84 -21.91 -6.91 3.85
N TYR A 85 -22.93 -6.07 4.06
CA TYR A 85 -23.77 -5.56 2.97
C TYR A 85 -23.16 -4.33 2.28
N SER A 86 -22.23 -3.63 2.94
CA SER A 86 -21.77 -2.32 2.52
C SER A 86 -20.64 -2.44 1.51
N THR A 87 -20.82 -1.86 0.33
CA THR A 87 -19.76 -1.77 -0.69
C THR A 87 -18.61 -0.86 -0.27
N SER A 88 -18.78 -0.09 0.81
CA SER A 88 -17.71 0.66 1.46
C SER A 88 -16.83 -0.22 2.34
N VAL A 89 -17.16 -1.48 2.60
CA VAL A 89 -16.16 -2.44 3.08
C VAL A 89 -15.33 -2.86 1.87
N PHE A 90 -14.04 -2.54 1.85
CA PHE A 90 -13.13 -2.98 0.79
C PHE A 90 -12.66 -4.42 1.04
N ALA A 91 -12.22 -4.67 2.27
CA ALA A 91 -11.61 -5.93 2.64
C ALA A 91 -11.70 -6.21 4.14
N TRP A 92 -11.56 -7.48 4.51
CA TRP A 92 -11.35 -7.95 5.86
C TRP A 92 -9.86 -8.26 6.05
N GLU A 93 -9.24 -7.63 7.04
CA GLU A 93 -7.90 -8.00 7.49
C GLU A 93 -8.03 -8.81 8.78
N PHE A 94 -7.52 -10.04 8.77
CA PHE A 94 -7.64 -10.89 9.95
C PHE A 94 -6.82 -10.37 11.11
N PHE A 95 -5.53 -10.08 10.88
CA PHE A 95 -4.64 -9.57 11.90
C PHE A 95 -3.81 -8.41 11.38
N ASN A 96 -3.71 -7.38 12.22
CA ASN A 96 -2.60 -6.45 12.23
C ASN A 96 -1.34 -7.16 12.77
N GLU A 97 -0.31 -7.27 11.95
CA GLU A 97 1.06 -7.73 12.30
C GLU A 97 1.13 -9.10 13.01
N VAL A 98 0.61 -10.16 12.37
CA VAL A 98 0.47 -11.47 13.01
C VAL A 98 1.80 -12.12 13.44
N ASP A 99 2.92 -11.80 12.78
CA ASP A 99 4.26 -12.36 13.03
C ASP A 99 4.89 -11.96 14.36
N ILE A 100 4.33 -10.96 15.04
CA ILE A 100 4.77 -10.53 16.38
C ILE A 100 3.80 -10.94 17.49
N CYS A 101 2.86 -11.84 17.19
CA CYS A 101 2.17 -12.62 18.22
C CYS A 101 3.16 -13.62 18.86
N ASP A 102 2.96 -13.94 20.14
CA ASP A 102 3.81 -14.92 20.85
C ASP A 102 3.77 -16.29 20.15
N ASP A 103 4.91 -16.99 20.14
CA ASP A 103 5.12 -18.30 19.50
C ASP A 103 4.61 -18.39 18.04
N TYR A 104 4.76 -17.31 17.25
CA TYR A 104 4.39 -17.33 15.83
C TYR A 104 4.93 -18.58 15.11
N ASN A 105 4.05 -19.27 14.39
CA ASN A 105 4.37 -20.48 13.65
C ASN A 105 3.69 -20.47 12.28
N THR A 106 4.49 -20.50 11.21
CA THR A 106 4.01 -20.47 9.83
C THR A 106 2.99 -21.56 9.52
N ALA A 107 3.22 -22.80 9.95
CA ALA A 107 2.31 -23.92 9.62
C ALA A 107 0.94 -23.74 10.30
N VAL A 108 0.93 -23.32 11.56
CA VAL A 108 -0.30 -23.00 12.30
C VAL A 108 -1.04 -21.85 11.64
N GLN A 109 -0.32 -20.82 11.17
CA GLN A 109 -0.93 -19.67 10.51
C GLN A 109 -1.48 -20.02 9.12
N VAL A 110 -0.85 -20.93 8.39
CA VAL A 110 -1.40 -21.47 7.15
C VAL A 110 -2.76 -22.13 7.41
N GLU A 111 -2.81 -23.09 8.32
CA GLU A 111 -4.05 -23.80 8.65
C GLU A 111 -5.14 -22.85 9.15
N TRP A 112 -4.78 -21.90 10.02
CA TRP A 112 -5.72 -20.94 10.57
C TRP A 112 -6.27 -19.98 9.51
N ASN A 113 -5.41 -19.42 8.64
CA ASN A 113 -5.85 -18.50 7.59
C ASN A 113 -6.74 -19.20 6.56
N GLU A 114 -6.43 -20.44 6.18
CA GLU A 114 -7.29 -21.24 5.29
C GLU A 114 -8.65 -21.53 5.94
N GLU A 115 -8.66 -21.96 7.20
CA GLU A 115 -9.90 -22.25 7.95
C GLU A 115 -10.79 -21.02 8.09
N MET A 116 -10.22 -19.88 8.50
CA MET A 116 -10.98 -18.64 8.69
C MET A 116 -11.42 -18.01 7.38
N SER A 117 -10.59 -18.07 6.33
CA SER A 117 -10.99 -17.61 4.99
C SER A 117 -12.13 -18.44 4.44
N SER A 118 -12.05 -19.77 4.53
CA SER A 118 -13.13 -20.67 4.07
C SER A 118 -14.44 -20.39 4.80
N TYR A 119 -14.37 -20.22 6.13
CA TYR A 119 -15.54 -19.85 6.92
C TYR A 119 -16.09 -18.47 6.55
N LEU A 120 -15.24 -17.44 6.43
CA LEU A 120 -15.66 -16.09 6.04
C LEU A 120 -16.32 -16.08 4.66
N ARG A 121 -15.75 -16.80 3.69
CA ARG A 121 -16.31 -16.97 2.34
C ARG A 121 -17.69 -17.63 2.35
N SER A 122 -17.96 -18.51 3.32
CA SER A 122 -19.29 -19.12 3.47
C SER A 122 -20.37 -18.15 4.00
N LEU A 123 -19.96 -17.02 4.58
CA LEU A 123 -20.84 -16.02 5.20
C LEU A 123 -21.02 -14.77 4.34
N ASP A 124 -19.93 -14.25 3.79
CA ASP A 124 -19.89 -12.95 3.12
C ASP A 124 -20.32 -13.06 1.65
N VAL A 125 -21.63 -12.93 1.41
CA VAL A 125 -22.25 -13.01 0.08
C VAL A 125 -21.73 -11.93 -0.88
N CYS A 126 -21.31 -10.77 -0.35
CA CYS A 126 -20.69 -9.70 -1.13
C CYS A 126 -19.25 -10.02 -1.53
N ASN A 127 -18.67 -11.08 -0.96
CA ASN A 127 -17.37 -11.63 -1.33
C ASN A 127 -16.23 -10.60 -1.23
N HIS A 128 -16.23 -9.78 -0.17
CA HIS A 128 -15.18 -8.80 0.09
C HIS A 128 -13.78 -9.44 0.14
N LEU A 129 -12.74 -8.67 -0.16
CA LEU A 129 -11.37 -9.20 -0.19
C LEU A 129 -10.91 -9.60 1.22
N ILE A 130 -9.97 -10.53 1.32
CA ILE A 130 -9.41 -11.01 2.58
C ILE A 130 -7.89 -10.88 2.53
N SER A 131 -7.27 -10.41 3.62
CA SER A 131 -5.82 -10.36 3.79
C SER A 131 -5.42 -10.46 5.26
N THR A 132 -4.11 -10.46 5.54
CA THR A 132 -3.52 -10.30 6.87
C THR A 132 -2.17 -9.60 6.72
N SER A 133 -1.77 -8.79 7.70
CA SER A 133 -0.51 -8.05 7.67
C SER A 133 0.57 -8.63 8.59
N PHE A 134 1.79 -8.11 8.40
CA PHE A 134 3.02 -8.55 9.06
C PHE A 134 3.86 -7.32 9.41
N SER A 135 4.47 -7.32 10.59
CA SER A 135 5.40 -6.27 11.03
C SER A 135 6.69 -6.31 10.23
N ASN A 136 7.23 -7.49 9.95
CA ASN A 136 8.34 -7.62 9.03
C ASN A 136 7.90 -7.24 7.61
N SER A 137 8.57 -6.26 6.98
CA SER A 137 8.23 -5.80 5.63
C SER A 137 8.23 -6.93 4.58
N ASN A 138 9.06 -7.96 4.74
CA ASN A 138 9.04 -9.14 3.88
C ASN A 138 7.83 -10.06 4.16
N GLY A 139 7.35 -10.05 5.39
CA GLY A 139 6.32 -10.91 5.95
C GLY A 139 6.67 -12.40 5.88
N ASP A 140 5.66 -13.24 6.04
CA ASP A 140 5.79 -14.69 5.85
C ASP A 140 5.41 -15.07 4.41
N GLN A 141 6.37 -15.64 3.67
CA GLN A 141 6.15 -15.98 2.26
C GLN A 141 5.09 -17.07 2.06
N THR A 142 5.00 -18.03 2.99
CA THR A 142 4.07 -19.14 2.88
C THR A 142 2.65 -18.64 3.09
N VAL A 143 2.43 -17.83 4.13
CA VAL A 143 1.09 -17.31 4.47
C VAL A 143 0.62 -16.29 3.43
N GLN A 144 1.46 -15.33 3.01
CA GLN A 144 1.09 -14.35 1.98
C GLN A 144 0.80 -15.01 0.61
N GLY A 145 1.43 -16.15 0.34
CA GLY A 145 1.22 -16.94 -0.87
C GLY A 145 -0.14 -17.64 -0.94
N LEU A 146 -0.84 -17.85 0.18
CA LEU A 146 -2.10 -18.61 0.22
C LEU A 146 -3.15 -18.06 -0.72
N ALA A 147 -3.75 -18.91 -1.56
CA ALA A 147 -4.82 -18.49 -2.48
C ALA A 147 -6.04 -17.89 -1.74
N ALA A 148 -6.20 -18.23 -0.46
CA ALA A 148 -7.22 -17.70 0.44
C ALA A 148 -7.09 -16.19 0.71
N LEU A 149 -5.87 -15.63 0.63
CA LEU A 149 -5.59 -14.21 0.82
C LEU A 149 -5.46 -13.52 -0.55
N ASN A 150 -6.27 -12.48 -0.78
CA ASN A 150 -6.45 -11.87 -2.10
C ASN A 150 -5.35 -10.88 -2.50
N PHE A 151 -4.71 -10.25 -1.53
CA PHE A 151 -3.64 -9.28 -1.76
C PHE A 151 -2.60 -9.38 -0.64
N THR A 152 -1.44 -8.77 -0.83
CA THR A 152 -0.39 -8.73 0.18
C THR A 152 -0.26 -7.35 0.80
N MET A 153 0.15 -7.31 2.06
CA MET A 153 0.30 -6.09 2.85
C MET A 153 1.73 -5.97 3.35
N THR A 154 2.31 -4.78 3.20
CA THR A 154 3.65 -4.45 3.68
C THR A 154 3.54 -3.33 4.69
N HIS A 155 4.13 -3.52 5.87
CA HIS A 155 4.39 -2.45 6.82
C HIS A 155 5.87 -2.07 6.70
N ASN A 156 6.17 -0.78 6.60
CA ASN A 156 7.55 -0.30 6.48
C ASN A 156 7.80 0.93 7.35
N TYR A 157 8.68 0.77 8.34
CA TYR A 157 9.02 1.83 9.28
C TYR A 157 10.52 2.13 9.27
N GLY A 158 10.88 3.41 9.41
CA GLY A 158 12.27 3.85 9.65
C GLY A 158 13.15 4.01 8.42
N SER A 159 12.60 3.90 7.21
CA SER A 159 13.37 4.09 5.98
C SER A 159 13.72 5.56 5.75
N SER A 160 15.00 5.90 5.61
CA SER A 160 15.47 7.24 5.23
C SER A 160 14.99 7.65 3.83
N ASP A 161 14.63 6.67 3.01
CA ASP A 161 14.13 6.83 1.65
C ASP A 161 12.87 5.99 1.44
N ILE A 162 11.73 6.61 1.74
CA ILE A 162 10.41 5.96 1.64
C ILE A 162 10.05 5.61 0.20
N ALA A 163 10.44 6.43 -0.79
CA ALA A 163 10.15 6.11 -2.19
C ALA A 163 10.87 4.82 -2.62
N ALA A 164 12.17 4.69 -2.33
CA ALA A 164 12.91 3.48 -2.65
C ALA A 164 12.37 2.25 -1.92
N ALA A 165 12.14 2.35 -0.61
CA ALA A 165 11.69 1.22 0.19
C ALA A 165 10.31 0.72 -0.26
N THR A 166 9.35 1.62 -0.41
CA THR A 166 7.96 1.25 -0.74
C THR A 166 7.82 0.74 -2.17
N ALA A 167 8.53 1.33 -3.14
CA ALA A 167 8.61 0.82 -4.51
C ALA A 167 9.25 -0.58 -4.57
N GLN A 168 10.33 -0.81 -3.82
CA GLN A 168 10.99 -2.11 -3.75
C GLN A 168 10.03 -3.19 -3.25
N TYR A 169 9.33 -2.96 -2.13
CA TYR A 169 8.40 -3.95 -1.57
C TYR A 169 7.16 -4.16 -2.43
N ALA A 170 6.61 -3.09 -3.02
CA ALA A 170 5.48 -3.20 -3.95
C ALA A 170 5.82 -4.14 -5.13
N SER A 171 6.92 -3.85 -5.83
CA SER A 171 7.36 -4.64 -6.99
C SER A 171 7.75 -6.06 -6.57
N LYS A 172 8.54 -6.23 -5.50
CA LYS A 172 8.96 -7.54 -5.01
C LYS A 172 7.76 -8.45 -4.71
N LYS A 173 6.77 -7.96 -3.97
CA LYS A 173 5.60 -8.77 -3.58
C LYS A 173 4.70 -9.04 -4.77
N GLN A 174 4.48 -8.09 -5.66
CA GLN A 174 3.78 -8.37 -6.90
C GLN A 174 4.48 -9.51 -7.64
N MET A 175 5.79 -9.36 -7.93
CA MET A 175 6.53 -10.33 -8.72
C MET A 175 6.54 -11.73 -8.10
N MET A 176 6.62 -11.82 -6.77
CA MET A 176 6.66 -13.08 -6.04
C MET A 176 5.30 -13.79 -6.00
N TYR A 177 4.21 -13.06 -5.73
CA TYR A 177 2.89 -13.67 -5.46
C TYR A 177 1.92 -13.56 -6.62
N LYS A 178 2.16 -12.67 -7.59
CA LYS A 178 1.25 -12.31 -8.68
C LYS A 178 -0.12 -11.86 -8.19
N LYS A 179 -0.13 -11.16 -7.04
CA LYS A 179 -1.31 -10.57 -6.40
C LYS A 179 -1.13 -9.06 -6.30
N PRO A 180 -2.24 -8.29 -6.16
CA PRO A 180 -2.16 -6.90 -5.73
C PRO A 180 -1.35 -6.78 -4.44
N SER A 181 -0.51 -5.74 -4.33
CA SER A 181 0.33 -5.48 -3.17
C SER A 181 0.11 -4.06 -2.67
N TYR A 182 -0.19 -3.92 -1.39
CA TYR A 182 -0.33 -2.63 -0.71
C TYR A 182 0.82 -2.45 0.28
N VAL A 183 1.34 -1.24 0.36
CA VAL A 183 2.06 -0.78 1.54
C VAL A 183 1.01 -0.25 2.50
N ALA A 184 0.48 -1.15 3.35
CA ALA A 184 -0.68 -0.90 4.20
C ALA A 184 -0.33 -0.07 5.44
N GLU A 185 0.96 0.01 5.79
CA GLU A 185 1.45 0.96 6.77
C GLU A 185 2.84 1.46 6.38
N PHE A 186 3.09 2.75 6.63
CA PHE A 186 4.43 3.28 6.71
C PHE A 186 4.57 4.38 7.75
N GLY A 187 5.81 4.56 8.19
CA GLY A 187 6.25 5.70 8.99
C GLY A 187 7.76 5.87 8.88
N ILE A 188 8.27 7.04 9.25
CA ILE A 188 9.71 7.30 9.30
C ILE A 188 10.27 7.08 10.71
N GLY A 189 9.40 6.93 11.71
CA GLY A 189 9.78 6.70 13.11
C GLY A 189 10.26 7.96 13.83
N ASP A 190 10.17 9.10 13.15
CA ASP A 190 10.59 10.43 13.60
C ASP A 190 9.86 11.51 12.79
N GLU A 191 8.53 11.43 12.77
CA GLU A 191 7.64 12.24 11.94
C GLU A 191 7.78 13.76 12.21
N ASP A 192 8.25 14.13 13.40
CA ASP A 192 8.56 15.51 13.78
C ASP A 192 9.62 16.16 12.87
N ASN A 193 10.46 15.34 12.22
CA ASN A 193 11.50 15.77 11.30
C ASN A 193 11.04 15.86 9.84
N ASP A 194 9.78 15.55 9.53
CA ASP A 194 9.18 15.67 8.20
C ASP A 194 7.90 16.50 8.18
N LYS A 195 7.94 17.70 8.77
CA LYS A 195 6.80 18.62 8.82
C LYS A 195 6.29 19.10 7.45
N ALA A 196 7.10 18.93 6.40
CA ALA A 196 6.72 19.26 5.03
C ALA A 196 6.03 18.09 4.30
N GLY A 197 6.00 16.89 4.89
CA GLY A 197 5.34 15.73 4.29
C GLY A 197 6.08 15.15 3.08
N VAL A 198 7.41 15.23 3.04
CA VAL A 198 8.24 14.70 1.94
C VAL A 198 8.08 13.19 1.82
N SER A 199 8.10 12.49 2.96
CA SER A 199 7.87 11.04 3.00
C SER A 199 6.44 10.68 2.62
N LEU A 200 5.45 11.50 2.98
CA LEU A 200 4.06 11.31 2.56
C LEU A 200 3.94 11.39 1.04
N HIS A 201 4.45 12.47 0.44
CA HIS A 201 4.49 12.63 -1.01
C HIS A 201 5.15 11.43 -1.69
N ASN A 202 6.36 11.06 -1.25
CA ASN A 202 7.10 9.94 -1.79
C ASN A 202 6.36 8.59 -1.65
N GLY A 203 5.68 8.37 -0.51
CA GLY A 203 4.87 7.18 -0.26
C GLY A 203 3.59 7.10 -1.09
N LEU A 204 3.04 8.24 -1.54
CA LEU A 204 1.90 8.27 -2.46
C LEU A 204 2.31 7.85 -3.87
N TRP A 205 3.40 8.41 -4.38
CA TRP A 205 3.80 8.22 -5.77
C TRP A 205 4.50 6.88 -5.98
N ALA A 206 5.57 6.57 -5.25
CA ALA A 206 6.49 5.48 -5.60
C ALA A 206 5.86 4.09 -5.81
N PRO A 207 4.96 3.60 -4.94
CA PRO A 207 4.48 2.22 -5.04
C PRO A 207 3.67 1.96 -6.31
N LEU A 208 2.82 2.91 -6.73
CA LEU A 208 1.97 2.75 -7.91
C LEU A 208 2.81 2.48 -9.17
N PHE A 209 3.88 3.24 -9.37
CA PHE A 209 4.76 3.11 -10.54
C PHE A 209 5.70 1.90 -10.44
N ALA A 210 5.68 1.19 -9.30
CA ALA A 210 6.42 -0.03 -9.05
C ALA A 210 5.48 -1.25 -8.92
N LEU A 211 4.36 -1.25 -9.65
CA LEU A 211 3.32 -2.30 -9.66
C LEU A 211 2.57 -2.51 -8.33
N GLY A 212 2.65 -1.55 -7.40
CA GLY A 212 1.79 -1.49 -6.23
C GLY A 212 0.34 -1.22 -6.61
N ALA A 213 -0.59 -1.73 -5.82
CA ALA A 213 -2.03 -1.60 -6.06
C ALA A 213 -2.64 -0.30 -5.50
N GLY A 214 -1.81 0.63 -5.06
CA GLY A 214 -2.23 1.89 -4.46
C GLY A 214 -1.05 2.63 -3.83
N THR A 215 -1.38 3.63 -3.02
CA THR A 215 -0.41 4.42 -2.25
C THR A 215 0.09 3.66 -1.02
N SER A 216 1.18 4.14 -0.41
CA SER A 216 1.53 3.78 0.96
C SER A 216 0.61 4.49 1.94
N MET A 217 0.12 3.79 2.96
CA MET A 217 -0.79 4.36 3.96
C MET A 217 0.00 4.75 5.22
N SER A 218 -0.03 6.03 5.59
CA SER A 218 0.67 6.48 6.79
C SER A 218 -0.09 6.05 8.04
N TRP A 219 0.64 5.52 9.04
CA TRP A 219 0.06 5.24 10.35
C TRP A 219 -0.25 6.53 11.14
N TRP A 220 0.59 7.55 10.97
CA TRP A 220 0.63 8.76 11.80
C TRP A 220 -0.28 9.88 11.28
N TRP A 221 -1.54 9.56 11.01
CA TRP A 221 -2.47 10.55 10.48
C TRP A 221 -2.86 11.61 11.53
N ASP A 222 -3.01 11.22 12.80
CA ASP A 222 -3.49 12.05 13.91
C ASP A 222 -2.39 12.86 14.58
N SER A 223 -1.15 12.35 14.59
CA SER A 223 0.00 13.00 15.23
C SER A 223 0.92 13.73 14.26
N TRP A 224 0.83 13.46 12.95
CA TRP A 224 1.70 14.08 11.95
C TRP A 224 0.94 14.70 10.76
N VAL A 225 0.06 13.96 10.08
CA VAL A 225 -0.65 14.48 8.90
C VAL A 225 -1.62 15.60 9.25
N ASP A 226 -2.51 15.39 10.22
CA ASP A 226 -3.53 16.35 10.63
C ASP A 226 -2.91 17.61 11.27
N PRO A 227 -1.99 17.50 12.26
CA PRO A 227 -1.44 18.69 12.92
C PRO A 227 -0.58 19.58 12.01
N ASN A 228 0.04 19.02 10.97
CA ASN A 228 0.82 19.77 9.98
C ASN A 228 0.00 20.15 8.73
N ASN A 229 -1.30 19.85 8.69
CA ASN A 229 -2.20 20.13 7.56
C ASN A 229 -1.65 19.61 6.22
N LEU A 230 -1.22 18.34 6.19
CA LEU A 230 -0.58 17.72 5.02
C LEU A 230 -1.58 17.19 3.98
N TYR A 231 -2.89 17.27 4.23
CA TYR A 231 -3.93 16.82 3.29
C TYR A 231 -3.84 17.37 1.85
N PRO A 232 -3.37 18.62 1.60
CA PRO A 232 -3.19 19.10 0.23
C PRO A 232 -2.24 18.24 -0.61
N ILE A 233 -1.29 17.51 0.00
CA ILE A 233 -0.31 16.66 -0.69
C ILE A 233 -1.01 15.51 -1.47
N PHE A 234 -2.18 15.06 -1.03
CA PHE A 234 -2.93 14.01 -1.73
C PHE A 234 -3.55 14.48 -3.06
N LYS A 235 -3.76 15.79 -3.23
CA LYS A 235 -4.55 16.33 -4.35
C LYS A 235 -3.91 16.10 -5.71
N PRO A 236 -2.62 16.42 -5.95
CA PRO A 236 -1.99 16.17 -7.26
C PRO A 236 -2.02 14.70 -7.66
N PHE A 237 -1.74 13.79 -6.72
CA PHE A 237 -1.78 12.35 -6.99
C PHE A 237 -3.19 11.88 -7.39
N SER A 238 -4.22 12.32 -6.67
CA SER A 238 -5.61 12.02 -7.01
C SER A 238 -5.99 12.54 -8.40
N VAL A 239 -5.56 13.76 -8.77
CA VAL A 239 -5.78 14.31 -10.12
C VAL A 239 -5.09 13.46 -11.19
N PHE A 240 -3.82 13.08 -10.97
CA PHE A 240 -3.08 12.25 -11.92
C PHE A 240 -3.76 10.89 -12.14
N VAL A 241 -4.03 10.15 -11.06
CA VAL A 241 -4.63 8.81 -11.15
C VAL A 241 -6.04 8.83 -11.73
N SER A 242 -6.82 9.90 -11.53
CA SER A 242 -8.16 10.03 -12.12
C SER A 242 -8.20 10.03 -13.66
N ARG A 243 -7.04 10.24 -14.30
CA ARG A 243 -6.89 10.25 -15.76
C ARG A 243 -6.49 8.89 -16.33
N LEU A 244 -6.16 7.93 -15.47
CA LEU A 244 -5.60 6.65 -15.84
C LEU A 244 -6.65 5.55 -15.65
N PRO A 245 -6.98 4.75 -16.69
CA PRO A 245 -7.90 3.62 -16.55
C PRO A 245 -7.19 2.41 -15.92
N LEU A 246 -6.59 2.55 -14.73
CA LEU A 246 -5.64 1.58 -14.19
C LEU A 246 -6.15 0.13 -14.12
N ALA A 247 -7.45 -0.05 -13.85
CA ALA A 247 -8.09 -1.35 -13.75
C ALA A 247 -8.30 -2.05 -15.11
N ASP A 248 -8.25 -1.31 -16.22
CA ASP A 248 -8.55 -1.83 -17.57
C ASP A 248 -7.31 -2.41 -18.28
N TYR A 249 -6.14 -2.36 -17.63
CA TYR A 249 -4.85 -2.73 -18.21
C TYR A 249 -4.19 -3.87 -17.45
N THR A 250 -3.47 -4.72 -18.18
CA THR A 250 -2.51 -5.68 -17.61
C THR A 250 -1.13 -5.05 -17.59
N TRP A 251 -0.56 -4.90 -16.38
CA TRP A 251 0.66 -4.13 -16.14
C TRP A 251 1.92 -5.00 -16.07
N ASN A 252 3.00 -4.49 -16.65
CA ASN A 252 4.36 -5.01 -16.53
C ASN A 252 5.32 -3.89 -16.13
N VAL A 253 6.46 -4.24 -15.54
CA VAL A 253 7.52 -3.26 -15.25
C VAL A 253 8.08 -2.70 -16.56
N SER A 254 8.30 -1.38 -16.64
CA SER A 254 8.85 -0.73 -17.85
C SER A 254 10.33 -0.30 -17.73
N ASP A 255 10.94 -0.49 -16.55
CA ASP A 255 12.33 -0.21 -16.20
C ASP A 255 12.89 1.09 -16.81
N PRO A 256 12.31 2.26 -16.47
CA PRO A 256 12.76 3.53 -17.03
C PRO A 256 14.17 3.89 -16.57
N THR A 257 14.92 4.55 -17.45
CA THR A 257 16.25 5.09 -17.19
C THR A 257 16.30 6.57 -17.58
N VAL A 258 17.11 7.34 -16.86
CA VAL A 258 17.29 8.77 -17.12
C VAL A 258 18.75 9.05 -17.48
N SER A 259 18.96 9.87 -18.50
CA SER A 259 20.29 10.23 -19.01
C SER A 259 20.44 11.74 -19.20
N PRO A 260 21.68 12.29 -19.16
CA PRO A 260 22.94 11.60 -18.86
C PRO A 260 22.96 11.06 -17.41
N ALA A 261 23.69 9.96 -17.22
CA ALA A 261 24.00 9.41 -15.90
C ALA A 261 24.88 10.41 -15.10
N PRO A 262 25.29 10.14 -13.83
CA PRO A 262 25.85 11.10 -12.88
C PRO A 262 26.64 12.29 -13.48
N PRO A 263 26.44 13.52 -12.95
CA PRO A 263 26.19 13.80 -11.53
C PRO A 263 24.71 13.89 -11.12
N TYR A 264 23.78 13.59 -12.02
CA TYR A 264 22.35 13.64 -11.75
C TYR A 264 21.89 12.43 -10.93
N ASN A 265 21.53 12.69 -9.68
CA ASN A 265 20.92 11.77 -8.72
C ASN A 265 19.44 11.48 -9.06
N ILE A 266 19.17 11.08 -10.30
CA ILE A 266 17.82 10.91 -10.81
C ILE A 266 17.49 9.44 -10.97
N ARG A 267 16.32 9.07 -10.48
CA ARG A 267 15.74 7.75 -10.62
C ARG A 267 14.34 7.84 -11.20
N ALA A 268 13.87 6.72 -11.74
CA ALA A 268 12.53 6.62 -12.25
C ALA A 268 11.95 5.23 -11.96
N TRP A 269 10.64 5.18 -11.76
CA TRP A 269 9.86 3.95 -11.74
C TRP A 269 8.75 4.06 -12.78
N GLY A 270 8.44 2.93 -13.41
CA GLY A 270 7.43 2.93 -14.45
C GLY A 270 6.86 1.55 -14.71
N MET A 271 5.64 1.57 -15.22
CA MET A 271 4.92 0.39 -15.65
C MET A 271 4.27 0.64 -17.01
N ALA A 272 4.22 -0.42 -17.82
CA ALA A 272 3.61 -0.44 -19.14
C ALA A 272 2.43 -1.41 -19.12
N GLY A 273 1.28 -0.91 -19.54
CA GLY A 273 0.01 -1.61 -19.55
C GLY A 273 -0.46 -1.89 -20.98
N VAL A 274 -1.09 -3.04 -21.17
CA VAL A 274 -1.91 -3.34 -22.36
C VAL A 274 -3.36 -3.54 -21.95
N GLY A 275 -4.25 -2.71 -22.51
CA GLY A 275 -5.69 -2.74 -22.28
C GLY A 275 -6.44 -3.48 -23.38
N GLN A 276 -7.77 -3.48 -23.28
CA GLN A 276 -8.62 -4.07 -24.31
C GLN A 276 -8.40 -3.41 -25.68
N GLY A 277 -8.45 -4.21 -26.75
CA GLY A 277 -8.19 -3.73 -28.11
C GLY A 277 -6.73 -3.37 -28.39
N GLY A 278 -5.79 -3.72 -27.49
CA GLY A 278 -4.36 -3.44 -27.66
C GLY A 278 -3.96 -2.01 -27.37
N GLN A 279 -4.86 -1.22 -26.76
CA GLN A 279 -4.54 0.11 -26.24
C GLN A 279 -3.39 0.03 -25.25
N GLN A 280 -2.55 1.05 -25.24
CA GLN A 280 -1.36 1.03 -24.41
C GLN A 280 -1.27 2.26 -23.55
N LEU A 281 -0.73 2.03 -22.35
CA LEU A 281 -0.51 3.07 -21.38
C LEU A 281 0.82 2.81 -20.70
N ILE A 282 1.74 3.76 -20.79
CA ILE A 282 2.98 3.71 -20.03
C ILE A 282 2.92 4.84 -19.02
N VAL A 283 3.18 4.56 -17.75
CA VAL A 283 3.24 5.58 -16.71
C VAL A 283 4.63 5.57 -16.09
N THR A 284 5.17 6.75 -15.83
CA THR A 284 6.50 6.89 -15.24
C THR A 284 6.53 8.06 -14.27
N TRP A 285 7.13 7.82 -13.11
CA TRP A 285 7.45 8.84 -12.12
C TRP A 285 8.96 8.99 -12.04
N VAL A 286 9.45 10.21 -12.22
CA VAL A 286 10.87 10.57 -12.21
C VAL A 286 11.12 11.45 -10.99
N GLN A 287 12.12 11.09 -10.19
CA GLN A 287 12.42 11.74 -8.92
C GLN A 287 13.92 12.04 -8.81
N ASP A 288 14.25 13.20 -8.27
CA ASP A 288 15.56 13.48 -7.68
C ASP A 288 15.68 12.73 -6.34
N ASP A 289 16.58 11.76 -6.26
CA ASP A 289 16.83 10.97 -5.04
C ASP A 289 17.46 11.80 -3.91
N CYS A 290 17.89 13.03 -4.19
CA CYS A 290 18.19 14.01 -3.16
C CYS A 290 16.93 14.39 -2.35
N PHE A 291 15.74 14.31 -2.94
CA PHE A 291 14.49 14.73 -2.31
C PHE A 291 13.85 13.63 -1.43
N THR A 292 14.56 13.27 -0.37
CA THR A 292 14.09 12.40 0.72
C THR A 292 13.89 13.21 2.00
N TRP A 293 13.02 12.73 2.90
CA TRP A 293 12.80 13.40 4.19
C TRP A 293 14.11 13.53 4.98
N ALA A 294 14.96 12.50 4.95
CA ALA A 294 16.23 12.49 5.68
C ALA A 294 17.20 13.55 5.16
N ASN A 295 17.27 13.73 3.84
CA ASN A 295 18.09 14.77 3.22
C ASN A 295 17.54 16.18 3.51
N GLN A 296 16.22 16.36 3.46
CA GLN A 296 15.59 17.63 3.79
C GLN A 296 15.80 18.00 5.26
N HIS A 297 15.64 17.04 6.18
CA HIS A 297 15.94 17.21 7.60
C HIS A 297 17.42 17.59 7.82
N SER A 298 18.34 16.93 7.10
CA SER A 298 19.78 17.19 7.18
C SER A 298 20.23 18.48 6.47
N GLY A 299 19.32 19.24 5.86
CA GLY A 299 19.64 20.48 5.15
C GLY A 299 20.42 20.30 3.85
N VAL A 300 20.33 19.12 3.22
CA VAL A 300 20.97 18.84 1.92
C VAL A 300 20.33 19.72 0.85
N LYS A 301 21.16 20.42 0.07
CA LYS A 301 20.69 21.28 -1.02
C LYS A 301 20.60 20.49 -2.32
N CYS A 302 19.37 20.20 -2.73
CA CYS A 302 19.09 19.60 -4.04
C CYS A 302 19.07 20.67 -5.14
N THR A 303 19.45 20.30 -6.36
CA THR A 303 19.55 21.20 -7.51
C THR A 303 18.45 20.94 -8.51
N SER A 304 17.93 21.97 -9.19
CA SER A 304 17.03 21.78 -10.32
C SER A 304 17.70 21.08 -11.49
N HIS A 305 16.94 20.25 -12.20
CA HIS A 305 17.42 19.45 -13.32
C HIS A 305 16.82 19.92 -14.64
N SER A 306 17.63 19.92 -15.69
CA SER A 306 17.19 20.25 -17.06
C SER A 306 18.03 19.47 -18.07
N ARG A 307 17.52 19.32 -19.30
CA ARG A 307 18.19 18.60 -20.39
C ARG A 307 18.42 17.12 -20.09
N LEU A 308 17.47 16.50 -19.39
CA LEU A 308 17.46 15.07 -19.13
C LEU A 308 16.59 14.37 -20.17
N THR A 309 16.96 13.13 -20.50
CA THR A 309 16.19 12.26 -21.39
C THR A 309 15.71 11.03 -20.63
N LEU A 310 14.41 10.80 -20.62
CA LEU A 310 13.78 9.60 -20.11
C LEU A 310 13.77 8.55 -21.23
N THR A 311 14.28 7.36 -20.95
CA THR A 311 14.12 6.17 -21.81
C THR A 311 13.27 5.15 -21.06
N THR A 312 12.15 4.72 -21.63
CA THR A 312 11.29 3.68 -21.03
C THR A 312 11.01 2.59 -22.04
N SER A 313 10.92 1.35 -21.56
CA SER A 313 10.56 0.23 -22.42
C SER A 313 9.09 0.28 -22.79
N CYS A 314 8.81 0.06 -24.07
CA CYS A 314 7.48 -0.35 -24.54
C CYS A 314 7.51 -1.83 -24.99
N SER A 315 8.52 -2.61 -24.57
CA SER A 315 8.58 -4.04 -24.87
C SER A 315 7.36 -4.76 -24.29
N GLY A 316 6.70 -5.59 -25.12
CA GLY A 316 5.40 -6.17 -24.79
C GLY A 316 4.20 -5.37 -25.31
N THR A 317 4.47 -4.22 -25.94
CA THR A 317 3.45 -3.40 -26.58
C THR A 317 3.84 -3.10 -28.05
N SER A 318 2.90 -2.71 -28.90
CA SER A 318 3.16 -2.49 -30.34
C SER A 318 3.90 -1.17 -30.60
N SER A 319 4.91 -1.21 -31.48
CA SER A 319 5.58 0.00 -31.97
C SER A 319 4.59 1.00 -32.56
N GLY A 320 4.81 2.28 -32.31
CA GLY A 320 3.86 3.33 -32.70
C GLY A 320 4.27 4.70 -32.22
N ASN A 321 3.45 5.70 -32.58
CA ASN A 321 3.57 7.04 -32.02
C ASN A 321 2.82 7.07 -30.69
N TYR A 322 3.37 7.77 -29.71
CA TYR A 322 2.74 8.01 -28.42
C TYR A 322 2.69 9.50 -28.15
N THR A 323 1.67 9.91 -27.43
CA THR A 323 1.60 11.23 -26.82
C THR A 323 2.01 11.11 -25.36
N GLY A 324 3.11 11.75 -24.98
CA GLY A 324 3.52 11.89 -23.59
C GLY A 324 2.82 13.09 -22.96
N HIS A 325 2.25 12.90 -21.78
CA HIS A 325 1.52 13.93 -21.02
C HIS A 325 2.26 14.22 -19.71
N TRP A 326 3.06 15.28 -19.69
CA TRP A 326 3.87 15.65 -18.54
C TRP A 326 3.06 16.37 -17.48
N PHE A 327 3.27 16.00 -16.21
CA PHE A 327 2.46 16.40 -15.09
C PHE A 327 3.32 16.81 -13.89
N ASN A 328 2.99 17.95 -13.30
CA ASN A 328 3.63 18.43 -12.08
C ASN A 328 3.00 17.73 -10.86
N THR A 329 3.77 16.87 -10.23
CA THR A 329 3.45 16.03 -9.06
C THR A 329 3.14 16.83 -7.80
N HIS A 330 3.57 18.09 -7.70
CA HIS A 330 3.36 18.96 -6.54
C HIS A 330 2.23 19.96 -6.73
N THR A 331 2.07 20.53 -7.93
CA THR A 331 1.00 21.51 -8.20
C THR A 331 -0.28 20.85 -8.72
N GLY A 332 -0.17 19.68 -9.34
CA GLY A 332 -1.28 19.01 -10.00
C GLY A 332 -1.61 19.56 -11.40
N GLU A 333 -0.72 20.35 -11.99
CA GLU A 333 -0.89 21.01 -13.28
C GLU A 333 -0.21 20.26 -14.44
N ASP A 334 -0.77 20.42 -15.64
CA ASP A 334 -0.17 19.91 -16.87
C ASP A 334 1.02 20.78 -17.26
N ILE A 335 2.15 20.14 -17.56
CA ILE A 335 3.36 20.83 -18.01
C ILE A 335 3.38 20.97 -19.54
N GLY A 336 2.88 19.95 -20.24
CA GLY A 336 2.79 19.93 -21.69
C GLY A 336 2.76 18.52 -22.26
N ASN A 337 2.59 18.45 -23.58
CA ASN A 337 2.56 17.19 -24.31
C ASN A 337 3.78 17.06 -25.24
N THR A 338 4.22 15.83 -25.43
CA THR A 338 5.29 15.45 -26.36
C THR A 338 4.77 14.38 -27.32
N SER A 339 5.38 14.29 -28.51
CA SER A 339 5.12 13.18 -29.44
C SER A 339 6.41 12.39 -29.60
N VAL A 340 6.35 11.11 -29.24
CA VAL A 340 7.51 10.20 -29.25
C VAL A 340 7.16 8.95 -30.04
N MET A 341 8.14 8.43 -30.77
CA MET A 341 8.00 7.15 -31.46
C MET A 341 8.60 6.06 -30.59
N CYS A 342 7.87 4.96 -30.38
CA CYS A 342 8.43 3.77 -29.74
C CYS A 342 8.82 2.71 -30.77
N THR A 343 10.09 2.33 -30.76
CA THR A 343 10.64 1.22 -31.54
C THR A 343 11.33 0.22 -30.59
N GLY A 344 10.56 -0.31 -29.64
CA GLY A 344 11.05 -1.13 -28.51
C GLY A 344 11.33 -0.32 -27.25
N HIS A 345 11.87 0.88 -27.43
CA HIS A 345 11.98 1.92 -26.39
C HIS A 345 11.50 3.25 -26.94
N LEU A 346 10.95 4.09 -26.07
CA LEU A 346 10.70 5.51 -26.37
C LEU A 346 11.71 6.36 -25.60
N GLN A 347 12.08 7.47 -26.20
CA GLN A 347 12.94 8.49 -25.59
C GLN A 347 12.20 9.81 -25.60
N ASP A 348 12.11 10.46 -24.44
CA ASP A 348 11.46 11.75 -24.28
C ASP A 348 12.33 12.73 -23.51
N GLN A 349 12.22 14.01 -23.84
CA GLN A 349 12.90 15.08 -23.11
C GLN A 349 12.11 15.41 -21.86
N ILE A 350 12.75 15.27 -20.70
CA ILE A 350 12.13 15.58 -19.42
C ILE A 350 12.07 17.11 -19.28
N PRO A 351 10.88 17.70 -19.06
CA PRO A 351 10.76 19.11 -18.72
C PRO A 351 11.61 19.46 -17.48
N THR A 352 12.01 20.73 -17.36
CA THR A 352 12.74 21.18 -16.17
C THR A 352 11.90 20.95 -14.91
N PHE A 353 12.49 20.32 -13.89
CA PHE A 353 11.85 20.05 -12.60
C PHE A 353 12.87 20.19 -11.45
N SER A 354 12.37 20.26 -10.20
CA SER A 354 13.21 20.47 -9.01
C SER A 354 13.19 19.32 -8.00
N GLN A 355 12.14 18.53 -7.97
CA GLN A 355 11.93 17.47 -6.98
C GLN A 355 11.58 16.19 -7.71
N ASP A 356 10.43 16.18 -8.37
CA ASP A 356 9.96 15.08 -9.18
C ASP A 356 8.93 15.56 -10.22
N ILE A 357 8.57 14.65 -11.11
CA ILE A 357 7.63 14.86 -12.21
C ILE A 357 7.06 13.51 -12.64
N ALA A 358 5.85 13.50 -13.18
CA ALA A 358 5.23 12.30 -13.73
C ALA A 358 4.89 12.48 -15.20
N VAL A 359 4.81 11.37 -15.92
CA VAL A 359 4.35 11.33 -17.30
C VAL A 359 3.53 10.06 -17.52
N TYR A 360 2.50 10.17 -18.35
CA TYR A 360 1.86 9.01 -18.94
C TYR A 360 1.86 9.13 -20.47
N TYR A 361 2.07 8.01 -21.15
CA TYR A 361 2.10 7.90 -22.60
C TYR A 361 0.91 7.09 -23.08
N THR A 362 0.19 7.63 -24.06
CA THR A 362 -0.93 6.93 -24.73
C THR A 362 -0.59 6.72 -26.21
N SER A 363 -0.92 5.53 -26.72
CA SER A 363 -0.71 5.12 -28.13
C SER A 363 -1.80 5.62 -29.07
#